data_AF-A0A7Z1T5E7-F1
#
_entry.id   AF-A0A7Z1T5E7-F1
#
_cell.length_a   1.000
_cell.length_b   1.000
_cell.length_c   1.000
_cell.angle_alpha   90.00
_cell.angle_beta   90.00
_cell.angle_gamma   90.00
#
_symmetry.space_group_name_H-M   'P 1'
#
loop_
_entity.id
_entity.type
_entity.pdbx_description
1 polymer ?
#
loop_
_entity_poly.entity_id
_entity_poly.type
_entity_poly.pdbx_seq_one_letter_code
_entity_poly.pdbx_strand_id
1 'polypeptide(L)' 'MNQVQLNEFGLAESLESALAQINALASVAQHTISSAGGSAYLNEAAQLLLTIKNLSADAERYRAEWEDLIPRVRR' A
#
# COMPACT_ATOMS: atom_id res chain seq x y z
N MET A 1 11.14 -24.30 9.35
CA MET A 1 11.23 -22.99 8.66
C MET A 1 12.27 -22.17 9.40
N ASN A 2 13.25 -21.56 8.72
CA ASN A 2 14.23 -20.72 9.41
C ASN A 2 13.65 -19.31 9.66
N GLN A 3 14.31 -18.51 10.53
CA GLN A 3 13.83 -17.18 10.89
C GLN A 3 13.71 -16.22 9.69
N VAL A 4 14.61 -16.36 8.71
CA VAL A 4 14.61 -15.53 7.49
C VAL A 4 13.36 -15.81 6.64
N GLN A 5 13.02 -17.09 6.45
CA GLN A 5 11.83 -17.53 5.72
C GLN A 5 10.53 -17.08 6.42
N LEU A 6 10.50 -17.11 7.75
CA LEU A 6 9.38 -16.58 8.53
C LEU A 6 9.22 -15.06 8.35
N ASN A 7 10.32 -14.33 8.35
CA ASN A 7 10.32 -12.88 8.17
C ASN A 7 9.92 -12.49 6.73
N GLU A 8 10.42 -13.19 5.71
CA GLU A 8 10.02 -12.97 4.31
C GLU A 8 8.52 -13.22 4.11
N PHE A 9 8.00 -14.32 4.67
CA PHE A 9 6.58 -14.64 4.55
C PHE A 9 5.69 -13.57 5.19
N GLY A 10 6.01 -13.13 6.41
CA GLY A 10 5.24 -12.08 7.10
C GLY A 10 5.30 -10.71 6.39
N LEU A 11 6.44 -10.37 5.77
CA LEU A 11 6.56 -9.16 4.96
C LEU A 11 5.76 -9.25 3.66
N ALA A 12 5.77 -10.41 3.00
CA ALA A 12 4.97 -10.64 1.79
C ALA A 12 3.47 -10.50 2.08
N GLU A 13 2.96 -11.09 3.16
CA GLU A 13 1.56 -10.95 3.60
C GLU A 13 1.21 -9.48 3.92
N SER A 14 2.13 -8.76 4.58
CA SER A 14 1.94 -7.35 4.94
C SER A 14 1.90 -6.45 3.69
N LEU A 15 2.78 -6.71 2.72
CA LEU A 15 2.82 -6.00 1.44
C LEU A 15 1.56 -6.27 0.61
N GLU A 16 1.12 -7.52 0.51
CA GLU A 16 -0.11 -7.90 -0.20
C GLU A 16 -1.33 -7.19 0.40
N SER A 17 -1.46 -7.20 1.72
CA SER A 17 -2.54 -6.51 2.43
C SER A 17 -2.53 -5.00 2.17
N ALA A 18 -1.36 -4.35 2.22
CA ALA A 18 -1.24 -2.92 1.94
C ALA A 18 -1.64 -2.59 0.49
N LEU A 19 -1.20 -3.38 -0.49
CA LEU A 19 -1.57 -3.21 -1.90
C LEU A 19 -3.07 -3.40 -2.15
N ALA A 20 -3.70 -4.37 -1.49
CA ALA A 20 -5.15 -4.58 -1.57
C ALA A 20 -5.93 -3.37 -1.02
N GLN A 21 -5.49 -2.82 0.11
CA GLN A 21 -6.11 -1.63 0.73
C GLN A 21 -5.95 -0.37 -0.14
N ILE A 22 -4.77 -0.18 -0.75
CA ILE A 22 -4.51 0.91 -1.71
C ILE A 22 -5.51 0.83 -2.88
N ASN A 23 -5.65 -0.35 -3.49
CA ASN A 23 -6.54 -0.55 -4.64
C ASN A 23 -8.02 -0.27 -4.27
N ALA A 24 -8.46 -0.74 -3.11
CA ALA A 24 -9.82 -0.49 -2.63
C ALA A 24 -10.08 1.00 -2.42
N LEU A 25 -9.18 1.71 -1.72
CA LEU A 25 -9.33 3.14 -1.44
C LEU A 25 -9.23 3.98 -2.72
N ALA A 26 -8.35 3.63 -3.65
CA ALA A 26 -8.25 4.33 -4.94
C ALA A 26 -9.54 4.21 -5.75
N SER A 27 -10.15 3.02 -5.75
CA SER A 27 -11.44 2.79 -6.40
C SER A 27 -12.56 3.63 -5.77
N VAL A 28 -12.59 3.70 -4.43
CA VAL A 28 -13.56 4.54 -3.71
C VAL A 28 -13.33 6.02 -3.99
N ALA A 29 -12.08 6.50 -3.90
CA ALA A 29 -11.75 7.90 -4.19
C ALA A 29 -12.15 8.28 -5.63
N GLN A 30 -11.86 7.43 -6.61
CA GLN A 30 -12.26 7.64 -8.00
C GLN A 30 -13.80 7.70 -8.14
N HIS A 31 -14.52 6.79 -7.50
CA HIS A 31 -15.99 6.79 -7.52
C HIS A 31 -16.56 8.05 -6.86
N THR A 32 -16.04 8.45 -5.70
CA THR A 32 -16.44 9.65 -4.96
C THR A 32 -16.19 10.91 -5.79
N ILE A 33 -15.04 11.04 -6.44
CA ILE A 33 -14.73 12.18 -7.31
C ILE A 33 -15.64 12.20 -8.55
N SER A 34 -15.84 11.04 -9.19
CA SER A 34 -16.59 10.96 -10.46
C SER A 34 -18.10 11.09 -10.29
N SER A 35 -18.65 10.70 -9.14
CA SER A 35 -20.07 10.82 -8.79
C SER A 35 -20.42 12.19 -8.19
N ALA A 36 -19.42 12.93 -7.72
CA ALA A 36 -19.59 14.26 -7.17
C ALA A 36 -19.76 15.28 -8.31
N GLY A 37 -21.00 15.54 -8.73
CA GLY A 37 -21.37 16.70 -9.55
C GLY A 37 -21.16 18.06 -8.87
N GLY A 38 -20.47 18.13 -7.72
CA GLY A 38 -20.25 19.34 -6.94
C GLY A 38 -19.41 19.09 -5.69
N SER A 39 -18.76 20.18 -5.23
CA SER A 39 -17.76 20.32 -4.16
C SER A 39 -17.94 19.52 -2.84
N ALA A 40 -19.11 18.96 -2.53
CA ALA A 40 -19.43 18.40 -1.22
C ALA A 40 -18.52 17.23 -0.81
N TYR A 41 -18.10 16.40 -1.77
CA TYR A 41 -17.30 15.20 -1.51
C TYR A 41 -15.79 15.37 -1.78
N LEU A 42 -15.34 16.57 -2.17
CA LEU A 42 -13.93 16.81 -2.47
C LEU A 42 -13.03 16.70 -1.23
N ASN A 43 -13.52 17.09 -0.05
CA ASN A 43 -12.78 16.93 1.19
C ASN A 43 -12.63 15.45 1.58
N GLU A 44 -13.68 14.65 1.41
CA GLU A 44 -13.64 13.20 1.65
C GLU A 44 -12.70 12.52 0.65
N ALA A 45 -12.78 12.89 -0.63
CA ALA A 45 -11.84 12.43 -1.64
C ALA A 45 -10.39 12.78 -1.31
N ALA A 46 -10.12 14.01 -0.84
CA ALA A 46 -8.79 14.42 -0.40
C ALA A 46 -8.29 13.57 0.78
N GLN A 47 -9.16 13.26 1.75
CA GLN A 47 -8.82 12.38 2.87
C GLN A 47 -8.50 10.95 2.39
N LEU A 48 -9.29 10.41 1.45
CA LEU A 48 -9.03 9.09 0.87
C LEU A 48 -7.69 9.06 0.11
N LEU A 49 -7.39 10.11 -0.66
CA LEU A 49 -6.11 10.25 -1.36
C LEU A 49 -4.92 10.34 -0.40
N LEU A 50 -5.07 11.03 0.75
CA LEU A 50 -4.05 11.05 1.79
C LEU A 50 -3.81 9.66 2.40
N THR A 51 -4.88 8.91 2.66
CA THR A 51 -4.78 7.53 3.17
C THR A 51 -4.08 6.61 2.17
N ILE A 52 -4.43 6.70 0.88
CA ILE A 52 -3.77 5.96 -0.19
C ILE A 52 -2.27 6.27 -0.20
N LYS A 53 -1.89 7.55 -0.15
CA LYS A 53 -0.49 7.98 -0.14
C LYS A 53 0.28 7.33 1.01
N ASN A 54 -0.29 7.31 2.22
CA ASN A 54 0.37 6.75 3.39
C ASN A 54 0.54 5.23 3.26
N LEU A 55 -0.49 4.51 2.81
CA LEU A 55 -0.41 3.06 2.59
C LEU A 55 0.59 2.72 1.48
N SER A 56 0.68 3.52 0.42
CA SER A 56 1.70 3.35 -0.62
C SER A 56 3.11 3.52 -0.08
N ALA A 57 3.32 4.44 0.86
CA ALA A 57 4.62 4.61 1.52
C ALA A 57 4.96 3.40 2.42
N ASP A 58 3.97 2.86 3.16
CA ASP A 58 4.16 1.64 3.95
C ASP A 58 4.47 0.42 3.06
N ALA A 59 3.77 0.27 1.94
CA ALA A 59 4.03 -0.78 0.96
C ALA A 59 5.47 -0.70 0.39
N GLU A 60 5.93 0.51 0.06
CA GLU A 60 7.30 0.71 -0.42
C GLU A 60 8.34 0.39 0.67
N ARG A 61 8.06 0.73 1.95
CA ARG A 61 8.90 0.32 3.07
C ARG A 61 8.97 -1.20 3.18
N TYR A 62 7.85 -1.91 3.14
CA TYR A 62 7.84 -3.38 3.22
C TYR A 62 8.57 -4.02 2.05
N ARG A 63 8.45 -3.45 0.83
CA ARG A 63 9.21 -3.89 -0.34
C ARG A 63 10.71 -3.74 -0.12
N ALA A 64 11.16 -2.59 0.40
CA ALA A 64 12.57 -2.33 0.69
C ALA A 64 13.12 -3.26 1.77
N GLU A 65 12.38 -3.46 2.87
CA GLU A 65 12.73 -4.40 3.94
C GLU A 65 12.84 -5.83 3.40
N TRP A 66 11.94 -6.23 2.50
CA TRP A 66 12.01 -7.53 1.85
C TRP A 66 13.23 -7.65 0.92
N GLU A 67 13.56 -6.61 0.15
CA GLU A 67 14.77 -6.60 -0.68
C GLU A 67 16.07 -6.77 0.14
N ASP A 68 16.10 -6.24 1.37
CA ASP A 68 17.24 -6.36 2.29
C ASP A 68 17.37 -7.75 2.92
N LEU A 69 16.27 -8.52 3.02
CA LEU A 69 16.30 -9.90 3.51
C LEU A 69 16.90 -10.88 2.51
N ILE A 70 16.88 -10.56 1.22
CA ILE A 70 17.44 -11.40 0.17
C ILE A 70 18.93 -11.05 0.02
N PRO A 71 19.88 -11.91 0.44
CA PRO A 71 21.30 -11.61 0.29
C PRO A 71 21.65 -11.56 -1.20
N ARG A 72 21.72 -10.35 -1.76
CA ARG A 72 22.25 -10.12 -3.11
C ARG A 72 23.76 -10.29 -3.05
N VAL A 73 24.25 -11.47 -3.42
CA VAL A 73 25.68 -11.66 -3.73
C VAL A 73 26.01 -10.69 -4.85
N ARG A 74 26.62 -9.54 -4.53
CA ARG A 74 27.29 -8.70 -5.53
C ARG A 74 28.44 -9.54 -6.08
N ARG A 75 28.20 -10.19 -7.23
CA ARG A 75 29.28 -10.70 -8.08
C ARG A 75 29.92 -9.53 -8.81
#